data_AF-A0A1V4AAW6-F1
#
_entry.id   AF-A0A1V4AAW6-F1
#
_cell.length_a   1.000
_cell.length_b   1.000
_cell.length_c   1.000
_cell.angle_alpha   90.00
_cell.angle_beta   90.00
_cell.angle_gamma   90.00
#
_symmetry.space_group_name_H-M   'P 1'
#
loop_
_entity.id
_entity.type
_entity.pdbx_description
1 polymer ?
#
loop_
_entity_poly.entity_id
_entity_poly.type
_entity_poly.pdbx_seq_one_letter_code
_entity_poly.pdbx_strand_id
1 'polypeptide(L)'
;MARYKTQIQWGGPNSEWHEDHDLVITLTNRADVVPENAMPATGTQVSWAGPHGNGSVTFFDNGTSFSGSAQFSGEGPVGYRGEISK
;
A
#
# COMPACT_ATOMS: atom_id res chain seq x y z
N MET A 1 4.99 12.07 -4.15
CA MET A 1 4.12 11.63 -3.06
C MET A 1 2.95 10.93 -3.71
N ALA A 2 2.84 9.62 -3.52
CA ALA A 2 1.68 8.86 -3.97
C ALA A 2 0.71 8.68 -2.79
N ARG A 3 -0.57 8.96 -2.99
CA ARG A 3 -1.63 8.86 -1.98
C ARG A 3 -2.74 7.93 -2.45
N TYR A 4 -3.16 7.02 -1.58
CA TYR A 4 -4.18 6.03 -1.88
C TYR A 4 -5.25 5.99 -0.79
N LYS A 5 -6.51 5.83 -1.21
CA LYS A 5 -7.58 5.36 -0.33
C LYS A 5 -7.42 3.87 -0.16
N THR A 6 -7.35 3.41 1.08
CA THR A 6 -7.01 2.01 1.35
C THR A 6 -8.12 1.26 2.03
N GLN A 7 -8.05 -0.05 1.87
CA GLN A 7 -8.95 -0.98 2.49
C GLN A 7 -8.15 -2.15 3.05
N ILE A 8 -8.65 -2.74 4.13
CA ILE A 8 -8.11 -3.93 4.76
C ILE A 8 -9.15 -5.05 4.78
N GLN A 9 -8.65 -6.29 4.73
CA GLN A 9 -9.47 -7.50 4.79
C GLN A 9 -8.99 -8.38 5.95
N TRP A 10 -9.90 -8.65 6.89
CA TRP A 10 -9.70 -9.55 8.03
C TRP A 10 -10.76 -10.65 8.08
N GLY A 11 -10.47 -11.76 8.76
CA GLY A 11 -11.39 -12.91 8.84
C GLY A 11 -11.27 -13.93 7.71
N GLY A 12 -10.34 -13.73 6.78
CA GLY A 12 -10.03 -14.66 5.68
C GLY A 12 -10.24 -14.06 4.29
N PRO A 13 -9.83 -14.77 3.23
CA PRO A 13 -9.81 -14.24 1.86
C PRO A 13 -11.20 -13.98 1.25
N ASN A 14 -12.25 -14.56 1.83
CA ASN A 14 -13.64 -14.40 1.38
C ASN A 14 -14.43 -13.37 2.22
N SER A 15 -13.78 -12.72 3.19
CA SER A 15 -14.41 -11.67 3.99
C SER A 15 -14.55 -10.37 3.22
N GLU A 16 -15.39 -9.46 3.71
CA GLU A 16 -15.55 -8.13 3.13
C GLU A 16 -14.29 -7.28 3.29
N TRP A 17 -14.12 -6.31 2.39
CA TRP A 17 -13.10 -5.27 2.51
C TRP A 17 -13.69 -4.09 3.29
N HIS A 18 -12.89 -3.53 4.19
CA HIS A 18 -13.27 -2.42 5.04
C HIS A 18 -12.38 -1.22 4.76
N GLU A 19 -12.94 -0.01 4.73
CA GLU A 19 -12.18 1.24 4.59
C GLU A 19 -11.14 1.40 5.70
N ASP A 20 -9.98 1.95 5.34
CA ASP A 20 -8.86 2.21 6.24
C ASP A 20 -8.26 3.61 5.99
N HIS A 21 -7.27 3.98 6.78
CA HIS A 21 -6.54 5.23 6.64
C HIS A 21 -5.84 5.37 5.28
N ASP A 22 -5.73 6.61 4.79
CA ASP A 22 -4.97 6.91 3.57
C ASP A 22 -3.52 6.42 3.71
N LEU A 23 -3.03 5.73 2.69
CA LEU A 23 -1.61 5.43 2.55
C LEU A 23 -0.93 6.56 1.79
N VAL A 24 0.11 7.14 2.38
CA VAL A 24 1.00 8.09 1.72
C VAL A 24 2.39 7.50 1.62
N ILE A 25 2.88 7.34 0.39
CA ILE A 25 4.23 6.83 0.14
C ILE A 25 5.06 7.93 -0.50
N THR A 26 6.20 8.20 0.14
CA THR A 26 7.26 9.06 -0.38
C THR A 26 8.56 8.29 -0.27
N LEU A 27 9.20 7.99 -1.41
CA LEU A 27 10.49 7.34 -1.44
C LEU A 27 11.40 8.08 -2.44
N THR A 28 12.07 9.10 -1.92
CA THR A 28 13.06 9.86 -2.67
C THR A 28 14.42 9.17 -2.57
N ASN A 29 14.96 8.75 -3.71
CA ASN A 29 16.29 8.17 -3.79
C ASN A 29 16.93 8.57 -5.14
N ARG A 30 18.09 7.99 -5.49
CA ARG A 30 18.78 8.29 -6.75
C ARG A 30 17.91 8.13 -8.01
N ALA A 31 16.87 7.30 -7.95
CA ALA A 31 16.07 6.89 -9.10
C ALA A 31 14.57 7.12 -8.91
N ASP A 32 14.14 7.86 -7.88
CA ASP A 32 12.74 8.19 -7.60
C ASP A 32 11.79 6.99 -7.74
N VAL A 33 12.10 5.87 -7.07
CA VAL A 33 11.31 4.62 -7.16
C VAL A 33 9.82 4.86 -6.86
N VAL A 34 9.50 5.82 -5.98
CA VAL A 34 8.16 6.40 -5.86
C VAL A 34 8.27 7.89 -6.16
N PRO A 35 7.90 8.34 -7.38
CA PRO A 35 8.10 9.71 -7.81
C PRO A 35 7.35 10.74 -6.97
N GLU A 36 7.87 11.98 -6.93
CA GLU A 36 7.19 13.07 -6.24
C GLU A 36 5.91 13.50 -6.95
N ASN A 37 5.97 13.64 -8.28
CA ASN A 37 4.93 14.22 -9.12
C ASN A 37 4.40 13.23 -10.18
N ALA A 38 4.56 11.93 -9.96
CA ALA A 38 4.07 10.88 -10.85
C ALA A 38 3.75 9.61 -10.07
N MET A 39 3.03 8.69 -10.72
CA MET A 39 2.72 7.38 -10.13
C MET A 39 3.91 6.41 -10.25
N PRO A 40 4.05 5.46 -9.31
CA PRO A 40 4.97 4.34 -9.47
C PRO A 40 4.66 3.55 -10.76
N ALA A 41 5.69 3.06 -11.43
CA ALA A 41 5.49 2.18 -12.59
C ALA A 41 4.86 0.84 -12.14
N THR A 42 4.07 0.21 -13.02
CA THR A 42 3.54 -1.15 -12.78
C THR A 42 4.68 -2.12 -12.44
N GLY A 43 4.48 -2.95 -11.42
CA GLY A 43 5.47 -3.89 -10.92
C GLY A 43 6.45 -3.29 -9.91
N THR A 44 6.37 -1.98 -9.62
CA THR A 44 7.09 -1.40 -8.47
C THR A 44 6.66 -2.11 -7.19
N GLN A 45 7.61 -2.46 -6.35
CA GLN A 45 7.37 -3.09 -5.05
C GLN A 45 7.91 -2.22 -3.94
N VAL A 46 7.13 -2.04 -2.89
CA VAL A 46 7.53 -1.32 -1.69
C VAL A 46 7.23 -2.19 -0.48
N SER A 47 8.24 -2.41 0.36
CA SER A 47 8.07 -3.06 1.65
C SER A 47 8.60 -2.17 2.76
N TRP A 48 7.95 -2.20 3.92
CA TRP A 48 8.33 -1.44 5.11
C TRP A 48 8.24 -2.32 6.35
N ALA A 49 9.02 -1.98 7.36
CA ALA A 49 8.98 -2.61 8.67
C ALA A 49 9.40 -1.61 9.75
N GLY A 50 8.72 -1.64 10.88
CA GLY A 50 9.03 -0.83 12.05
C GLY A 50 8.32 -1.33 13.31
N PRO A 51 8.53 -0.68 14.45
CA PRO A 51 7.96 -1.11 15.73
C PRO A 51 6.42 -1.18 15.75
N HIS A 52 5.75 -0.45 14.86
CA HIS A 52 4.29 -0.35 14.81
C HIS A 52 3.66 -1.20 13.70
N GLY A 53 4.47 -1.93 12.93
CA GLY A 53 3.95 -2.79 11.87
C GLY A 53 4.89 -2.95 10.69
N ASN A 54 4.45 -3.74 9.73
CA ASN A 54 5.14 -4.01 8.48
C ASN A 54 4.15 -4.19 7.34
N GLY A 55 4.64 -4.15 6.11
CA GLY A 55 3.83 -4.44 4.94
C GLY A 55 4.64 -4.54 3.67
N SER A 56 4.01 -5.10 2.64
CA SER A 56 4.58 -5.22 1.30
C SER A 56 3.49 -5.08 0.27
N VAL A 57 3.69 -4.19 -0.70
CA VAL A 57 2.73 -3.90 -1.77
C VAL A 57 3.38 -3.92 -3.14
N THR A 58 2.62 -4.33 -4.14
CA THR A 58 2.98 -4.22 -5.56
C THR A 58 2.01 -3.27 -6.25
N PHE A 59 2.54 -2.36 -7.06
CA PHE A 59 1.74 -1.40 -7.83
C PHE A 59 1.32 -1.99 -9.18
N PHE A 60 0.09 -1.71 -9.59
CA PHE A 60 -0.51 -2.13 -10.85
C PHE A 60 -1.12 -0.93 -11.57
N ASP A 61 -1.59 -1.15 -12.80
CA ASP A 61 -2.35 -0.16 -13.56
C ASP A 61 -1.67 1.22 -13.64
N ASN A 62 -0.37 1.22 -13.95
CA ASN A 62 0.50 2.41 -13.96
C ASN A 62 0.48 3.18 -12.63
N GLY A 63 0.46 2.43 -11.52
CA GLY A 63 0.49 2.95 -10.16
C GLY A 63 -0.84 3.55 -9.68
N THR A 64 -1.93 3.34 -10.41
CA THR A 64 -3.27 3.77 -9.96
C THR A 64 -3.87 2.84 -8.90
N SER A 65 -3.36 1.62 -8.80
CA SER A 65 -3.77 0.64 -7.79
C SER A 65 -2.56 -0.07 -7.18
N PHE A 66 -2.71 -0.61 -5.97
CA PHE A 66 -1.77 -1.57 -5.40
C PHE A 66 -2.51 -2.66 -4.62
N SER A 67 -1.84 -3.81 -4.46
CA SER A 67 -2.29 -4.90 -3.58
C SER A 67 -1.11 -5.53 -2.85
N GLY A 68 -1.39 -6.10 -1.68
CA GLY A 68 -0.38 -6.71 -0.81
C GLY A 68 -0.93 -7.10 0.55
N SER A 69 -0.06 -7.05 1.55
CA SER A 69 -0.40 -7.33 2.94
C SER A 69 0.23 -6.32 3.89
N ALA A 70 -0.41 -6.15 5.04
CA ALA A 70 0.12 -5.37 6.15
C ALA A 70 -0.12 -6.12 7.47
N GLN A 71 0.65 -5.77 8.48
CA GLN A 71 0.39 -6.18 9.85
C GLN A 71 0.67 -5.00 10.76
N PHE A 72 -0.32 -4.60 11.54
CA PHE A 72 -0.21 -3.51 12.51
C PHE A 72 -0.01 -4.06 13.93
N SER A 73 0.48 -3.21 14.83
CA SER A 73 0.76 -3.58 16.21
C SER A 73 -0.48 -4.13 16.92
N GLY A 74 -0.41 -5.36 17.43
CA GLY A 74 -1.51 -6.01 18.14
C GLY A 74 -2.51 -6.74 17.22
N GLU A 75 -2.29 -6.73 15.91
CA GLU A 75 -3.15 -7.37 14.91
C GLU A 75 -2.44 -8.55 14.21
N GLY A 76 -3.26 -9.44 13.64
CA GLY A 76 -2.78 -10.45 12.69
C GLY A 76 -2.55 -9.84 11.30
N PRO A 77 -1.93 -10.58 10.37
CA PRO A 77 -1.78 -10.12 9.00
C PRO A 77 -3.13 -9.89 8.33
N VAL A 78 -3.24 -8.77 7.61
CA VAL A 78 -4.42 -8.40 6.82
C VAL A 78 -4.07 -8.28 5.34
N GLY A 79 -5.06 -8.56 4.48
CA GLY A 79 -4.98 -8.15 3.08
C GLY A 79 -5.02 -6.63 3.00
N TYR A 80 -4.21 -6.03 2.14
CA TYR A 80 -4.10 -4.58 2.02
C TYR A 80 -4.14 -4.15 0.55
N ARG A 81 -5.02 -3.21 0.22
CA ARG A 81 -5.12 -2.66 -1.15
C ARG A 81 -5.42 -1.17 -1.11
N GLY A 82 -5.13 -0.51 -2.21
CA GLY A 82 -5.51 0.89 -2.37
C GLY A 82 -5.67 1.30 -3.81
N GLU A 83 -6.52 2.32 -3.99
CA GLU A 83 -6.75 3.00 -5.26
C GLU A 83 -6.37 4.48 -5.11
N ILE A 84 -5.89 5.06 -6.20
CA ILE A 84 -5.43 6.45 -6.21
C ILE A 84 -6.53 7.39 -5.71
N SER A 85 -6.17 8.25 -4.75
CA SER A 85 -7.05 9.35 -4.35
C SER A 85 -6.87 10.51 -5.31
N LYS A 86 -7.97 10.99 -5.90
CA LYS A 86 -8.00 12.32 -6.54
C LYS A 86 -7.76 13.43 -5.52
#